data_AF-A0A0K1E506-F1
#
_entry.id   AF-A0A0K1E506-F1
#
_cell.length_a   1.000
_cell.length_b   1.000
_cell.length_c   1.000
_cell.angle_alpha   90.00
_cell.angle_beta   90.00
_cell.angle_gamma   90.00
#
_symmetry.space_group_name_H-M   'P 1'
#
loop_
_entity.id
_entity.type
_entity.pdbx_description
1 polymer ?
#
loop_
_entity_poly.entity_id
_entity_poly.type
_entity_poly.pdbx_seq_one_letter_code
_entity_poly.pdbx_strand_id
1 'polypeptide(L)'
;MYLSQHTQPAQDVKVRRVRGALRVIAALGVVVAIVVFALFLLVAQPGEAPGTSGAYQYAKLHVTLYGKMAALSHHDVLKTTEPLTCSDGVQNFTCLLSKTDITPVLRELRKIDAAPEVSPVARRWVLVLDFNYTDGTWRWRNVTVVRGWELKWNNQTAYVFQAQIKKSLGEMVKINDELSEAFLIRRELKNITAVAVYADKIAIGTSNGTATNGKGKPDHKTIERIREYIRKRYGDVIVEVYYTPGATPVIGMAGG
;
A
#
# COMPACT_ATOMS: atom_id res chain seq x y z
N MET A 1 23.42 18.15 66.94
CA MET A 1 23.47 17.98 65.48
C MET A 1 22.02 18.05 64.97
N TYR A 2 21.64 19.21 64.40
CA TYR A 2 20.52 19.56 63.48
C TYR A 2 19.10 18.95 63.69
N LEU A 3 18.12 19.75 64.19
CA LEU A 3 16.99 20.45 63.50
C LEU A 3 15.75 19.56 63.20
N SER A 4 14.67 19.63 64.00
CA SER A 4 13.43 20.47 63.90
C SER A 4 12.36 20.07 62.87
N GLN A 5 11.15 19.83 63.43
CA GLN A 5 9.82 20.33 63.05
C GLN A 5 8.99 19.78 61.86
N HIS A 6 7.71 19.55 62.23
CA HIS A 6 6.44 19.72 61.50
C HIS A 6 6.00 18.71 60.44
N THR A 7 5.01 17.91 60.85
CA THR A 7 4.01 17.27 59.98
C THR A 7 2.87 18.27 59.72
N GLN A 8 2.63 18.63 58.45
CA GLN A 8 1.38 19.23 57.94
C GLN A 8 0.88 18.41 56.74
N PRO A 9 -0.44 18.26 56.53
CA PRO A 9 -0.99 17.35 55.54
C PRO A 9 -1.21 17.98 54.15
N ALA A 10 -1.23 17.10 53.14
CA ALA A 10 -1.86 17.21 51.83
C ALA A 10 -1.55 18.46 50.97
N GLN A 11 -0.58 18.33 50.07
CA GLN A 11 -0.53 19.12 48.83
C GLN A 11 -0.99 18.27 47.64
N ASP A 12 -2.02 18.78 46.99
CA ASP A 12 -2.66 18.30 45.77
C ASP A 12 -1.67 18.28 44.60
N VAL A 13 -1.12 17.10 44.28
CA VAL A 13 -0.24 16.94 43.11
C VAL A 13 -1.10 16.78 41.87
N LYS A 14 -1.25 17.89 41.13
CA LYS A 14 -1.74 17.88 39.74
C LYS A 14 -0.94 16.87 38.92
N VAL A 15 -1.57 15.73 38.63
CA VAL A 15 -1.07 14.76 37.65
C VAL A 15 -1.07 15.44 36.28
N ARG A 16 0.09 15.94 35.87
CA ARG A 16 0.35 16.42 34.51
C ARG A 16 0.29 15.19 33.60
N ARG A 17 -0.90 14.95 33.05
CA ARG A 17 -1.19 13.88 32.07
C ARG A 17 -0.20 14.00 30.91
N VAL A 18 0.80 13.10 30.89
CA VAL A 18 1.82 13.03 29.84
C VAL A 18 1.12 12.61 28.53
N ARG A 19 0.60 13.58 27.77
CA ARG A 19 0.01 13.40 26.44
C ARG A 19 1.03 13.06 25.34
N GLY A 20 2.31 12.92 25.68
CA GLY A 20 3.40 12.71 24.72
C GLY A 20 3.60 11.27 24.27
N ALA A 21 3.34 10.28 25.13
CA ALA A 21 3.75 8.90 24.87
C ALA A 21 2.84 8.15 23.87
N LEU A 22 1.55 8.50 23.80
CA LEU A 22 0.59 7.78 22.93
C LEU A 22 0.71 8.16 21.44
N ARG A 23 1.36 9.29 21.11
CA ARG A 23 1.61 9.70 19.72
C ARG A 23 2.72 8.89 19.04
N VAL A 24 3.60 8.27 19.83
CA VAL A 24 4.77 7.55 19.30
C VAL A 24 4.37 6.17 18.75
N ILE A 25 3.37 5.51 19.34
CA ILE A 25 2.99 4.14 18.96
C ILE A 25 2.16 4.10 17.66
N ALA A 26 1.29 5.08 17.41
CA ALA A 26 0.54 5.17 16.16
C ALA A 26 1.43 5.55 14.97
N ALA A 27 2.44 6.41 15.20
CA ALA A 27 3.45 6.73 14.20
C ALA A 27 4.34 5.52 13.86
N LEU A 28 4.66 4.67 14.86
CA LEU A 28 5.42 3.44 14.65
C LEU A 28 4.71 2.43 13.74
N GLY A 29 3.39 2.29 13.81
CA GLY A 29 2.65 1.36 12.92
C GLY A 29 2.73 1.75 11.43
N VAL A 30 2.67 3.05 11.15
CA VAL A 30 2.82 3.59 9.79
C VAL A 30 4.28 3.53 9.34
N VAL A 31 5.22 3.81 10.23
CA VAL A 31 6.66 3.70 9.95
C VAL A 31 7.05 2.24 9.68
N VAL A 32 6.52 1.26 10.41
CA VAL A 32 6.86 -0.16 10.18
C VAL A 32 6.30 -0.67 8.86
N ALA A 33 5.09 -0.27 8.46
CA ALA A 33 4.55 -0.62 7.14
C ALA A 33 5.35 0.02 5.99
N ILE A 34 5.81 1.27 6.14
CA ILE A 34 6.68 1.95 5.19
C ILE A 34 8.09 1.32 5.16
N VAL A 35 8.62 0.89 6.30
CA VAL A 35 9.95 0.26 6.40
C VAL A 35 9.95 -1.12 5.76
N VAL A 36 8.87 -1.91 5.86
CA VAL A 36 8.77 -3.19 5.13
C VAL A 36 8.69 -2.95 3.63
N PHE A 37 7.97 -1.91 3.17
CA PHE A 37 7.91 -1.52 1.77
C PHE A 37 9.26 -1.01 1.23
N ALA A 38 9.96 -0.19 2.02
CA ALA A 38 11.29 0.31 1.70
C ALA A 38 12.34 -0.80 1.69
N LEU A 39 12.26 -1.80 2.58
CA LEU A 39 13.20 -2.92 2.60
C LEU A 39 13.12 -3.78 1.33
N PHE A 40 11.97 -3.86 0.66
CA PHE A 40 11.85 -4.54 -0.64
C PHE A 40 12.39 -3.72 -1.81
N LEU A 41 12.52 -2.39 -1.66
CA LEU A 41 13.00 -1.47 -2.69
C LEU A 41 14.47 -1.02 -2.49
N LEU A 42 15.08 -1.32 -1.35
CA LEU A 42 16.40 -0.79 -0.92
C LEU A 42 17.63 -1.38 -1.64
N VAL A 43 17.47 -1.99 -2.82
CA VAL A 43 18.60 -2.49 -3.63
C VAL A 43 18.51 -2.01 -5.07
N ALA A 44 18.40 -0.70 -5.30
CA ALA A 44 18.81 -0.03 -6.53
C ALA A 44 18.69 1.50 -6.38
N GLN A 45 19.55 2.23 -7.11
CA GLN A 45 19.76 3.68 -7.01
C GLN A 45 18.83 4.51 -7.92
N PRO A 46 18.70 5.84 -7.65
CA PRO A 46 17.87 6.78 -8.41
C PRO A 46 18.18 6.83 -9.89
N GLY A 47 17.28 6.27 -10.69
CA GLY A 47 17.24 6.46 -12.14
C GLY A 47 15.86 6.92 -12.60
N GLU A 48 15.81 7.76 -13.64
CA GLU A 48 14.59 8.11 -14.37
C GLU A 48 13.71 6.89 -14.58
N ALA A 49 12.38 7.08 -14.49
CA ALA A 49 11.41 6.04 -14.82
C ALA A 49 11.79 5.42 -16.18
N PRO A 50 12.34 4.19 -16.18
CA PRO A 50 12.91 3.69 -17.39
C PRO A 50 11.80 3.49 -18.41
N GLY A 51 12.09 3.81 -19.67
CA GLY A 51 11.33 3.26 -20.79
C GLY A 51 11.26 1.73 -20.69
N THR A 52 10.41 1.07 -21.48
CA THR A 52 10.20 -0.39 -21.39
C THR A 52 11.51 -1.18 -21.30
N SER A 53 12.57 -0.72 -21.98
CA SER A 53 13.93 -1.27 -21.90
C SER A 53 14.54 -1.26 -20.49
N GLY A 54 14.47 -0.15 -19.74
CA GLY A 54 15.03 -0.12 -18.40
C GLY A 54 14.14 -0.76 -17.34
N ALA A 55 12.82 -0.91 -17.58
CA ALA A 55 11.95 -1.72 -16.72
C ALA A 55 12.42 -3.19 -16.67
N TYR A 56 12.84 -3.74 -17.82
CA TYR A 56 13.44 -5.08 -17.86
C TYR A 56 14.80 -5.13 -17.18
N GLN A 57 15.66 -4.10 -17.35
CA GLN A 57 16.95 -4.06 -16.68
C GLN A 57 16.79 -4.00 -15.16
N TYR A 58 15.89 -3.15 -14.68
CA TYR A 58 15.54 -3.07 -13.27
C TYR A 58 15.01 -4.40 -12.75
N ALA A 59 14.09 -5.04 -13.48
CA ALA A 59 13.59 -6.38 -13.12
C ALA A 59 14.71 -7.44 -13.09
N LYS A 60 15.71 -7.38 -13.99
CA LYS A 60 16.84 -8.33 -13.97
C LYS A 60 17.63 -8.30 -12.66
N LEU A 61 17.73 -7.15 -12.00
CA LEU A 61 18.45 -6.98 -10.73
C LEU A 61 17.80 -7.71 -9.55
N HIS A 62 16.49 -7.99 -9.60
CA HIS A 62 15.81 -8.68 -8.52
C HIS A 62 16.14 -10.19 -8.51
N VAL A 63 16.49 -10.71 -7.32
CA VAL A 63 16.85 -12.14 -7.12
C VAL A 63 15.62 -13.05 -7.07
N THR A 64 14.46 -12.54 -6.66
CA THR A 64 13.24 -13.34 -6.47
C THR A 64 12.27 -13.22 -7.63
N LEU A 65 11.50 -14.27 -7.93
CA LEU A 65 10.49 -14.29 -8.98
C LEU A 65 9.43 -13.20 -8.75
N TYR A 66 8.94 -13.07 -7.52
CA TYR A 66 7.97 -12.03 -7.18
C TYR A 66 8.57 -10.63 -7.18
N GLY A 67 9.87 -10.46 -6.90
CA GLY A 67 10.56 -9.17 -7.05
C GLY A 67 10.67 -8.77 -8.52
N LYS A 68 11.02 -9.70 -9.40
CA LYS A 68 11.01 -9.50 -10.86
C LYS A 68 9.62 -9.09 -11.36
N MET A 69 8.57 -9.79 -10.90
CA MET A 69 7.19 -9.46 -11.26
C MET A 69 6.76 -8.10 -10.69
N ALA A 70 7.15 -7.76 -9.46
CA ALA A 70 6.85 -6.47 -8.85
C ALA A 70 7.43 -5.32 -9.67
N ALA A 71 8.72 -5.41 -10.04
CA ALA A 71 9.39 -4.43 -10.90
C ALA A 71 8.66 -4.23 -12.23
N LEU A 72 8.34 -5.32 -12.93
CA LEU A 72 7.61 -5.23 -14.20
C LEU A 72 6.17 -4.70 -14.02
N SER A 73 5.50 -5.02 -12.91
CA SER A 73 4.16 -4.52 -12.60
C SER A 73 4.17 -3.01 -12.33
N HIS A 74 5.19 -2.53 -11.61
CA HIS A 74 5.36 -1.12 -11.26
C HIS A 74 5.51 -0.26 -12.52
N HIS A 75 6.27 -0.74 -13.51
CA HIS A 75 6.42 -0.08 -14.82
C HIS A 75 5.31 -0.40 -15.82
N ASP A 76 4.18 -0.94 -15.35
CA ASP A 76 2.99 -1.22 -16.16
C ASP A 76 3.21 -2.24 -17.31
N VAL A 77 4.30 -3.01 -17.24
CA VAL A 77 4.60 -4.11 -18.18
C VAL A 77 3.72 -5.33 -17.86
N LEU A 78 3.63 -5.70 -16.58
CA LEU A 78 2.68 -6.71 -16.12
C LEU A 78 1.38 -6.05 -15.65
N LYS A 79 0.24 -6.60 -16.08
CA LYS A 79 -1.09 -6.14 -15.66
C LYS A 79 -1.53 -6.82 -14.36
N THR A 80 -0.65 -6.78 -13.37
CA THR A 80 -0.81 -7.38 -12.04
C THR A 80 -0.78 -6.34 -10.94
N THR A 81 -1.20 -6.72 -9.73
CA THR A 81 -0.88 -6.00 -8.49
C THR A 81 0.59 -6.18 -8.14
N GLU A 82 1.03 -5.51 -7.07
CA GLU A 82 2.23 -5.93 -6.33
C GLU A 82 2.10 -7.37 -5.79
N PRO A 83 3.21 -8.00 -5.35
CA PRO A 83 3.15 -9.22 -4.55
C PRO A 83 2.40 -8.97 -3.24
N LEU A 84 1.38 -9.78 -2.99
CA LEU A 84 0.49 -9.70 -1.85
C LEU A 84 0.70 -10.92 -0.94
N THR A 85 0.42 -10.73 0.34
CA THR A 85 0.22 -11.86 1.26
C THR A 85 -1.19 -12.39 1.06
N CYS A 86 -1.27 -13.65 0.65
CA CYS A 86 -2.51 -14.32 0.33
C CYS A 86 -2.69 -15.57 1.19
N SER A 87 -3.92 -16.01 1.38
CA SER A 87 -4.25 -17.20 2.13
C SER A 87 -5.37 -17.97 1.45
N ASP A 88 -5.33 -19.29 1.59
CA ASP A 88 -6.42 -20.19 1.24
C ASP A 88 -7.27 -20.61 2.44
N GLY A 89 -7.08 -19.95 3.58
CA GLY A 89 -7.71 -20.29 4.85
C GLY A 89 -6.95 -21.33 5.66
N VAL A 90 -5.89 -21.93 5.10
CA VAL A 90 -5.04 -22.90 5.81
C VAL A 90 -3.62 -22.36 5.93
N GLN A 91 -3.04 -21.88 4.83
CA GLN A 91 -1.67 -21.41 4.77
C GLN A 91 -1.54 -20.06 4.08
N ASN A 92 -0.49 -19.33 4.43
CA ASN A 92 -0.15 -18.05 3.82
C ASN A 92 0.89 -18.27 2.71
N PHE A 93 0.74 -17.54 1.61
CA PHE A 93 1.64 -17.60 0.46
C PHE A 93 1.68 -16.26 -0.30
N THR A 94 2.72 -16.06 -1.09
CA THR A 94 2.85 -14.88 -1.96
C THR A 94 1.98 -15.07 -3.20
N CYS A 95 1.11 -14.10 -3.50
CA CYS A 95 0.33 -14.09 -4.73
C CYS A 95 0.26 -12.73 -5.41
N LEU A 96 -0.06 -12.72 -6.70
CA LEU A 96 -0.36 -11.52 -7.47
C LEU A 96 -1.75 -11.67 -8.08
N LEU A 97 -2.54 -10.59 -8.05
CA LEU A 97 -3.80 -10.54 -8.78
C LEU A 97 -3.52 -9.99 -10.18
N SER A 98 -4.03 -10.65 -11.21
CA SER A 98 -3.82 -10.31 -12.61
C SER A 98 -5.12 -9.90 -13.30
N LYS A 99 -5.09 -8.83 -14.10
CA LYS A 99 -6.19 -8.46 -15.02
C LYS A 99 -6.32 -9.46 -16.16
N THR A 100 -5.20 -10.05 -16.57
CA THR A 100 -5.11 -10.91 -17.75
C THR A 100 -4.86 -12.36 -17.37
N ASP A 101 -4.89 -13.24 -18.37
CA ASP A 101 -4.35 -14.59 -18.28
C ASP A 101 -2.84 -14.57 -17.89
N ILE A 102 -2.27 -15.75 -17.64
CA ILE A 102 -0.86 -15.95 -17.31
C ILE A 102 0.06 -15.76 -18.52
N THR A 103 -0.43 -15.96 -19.75
CA THR A 103 0.40 -15.94 -20.96
C THR A 103 1.20 -14.64 -21.14
N PRO A 104 0.61 -13.43 -20.98
CA PRO A 104 1.40 -12.19 -20.98
C PRO A 104 2.49 -12.18 -19.91
N VAL A 105 2.20 -12.63 -18.69
CA VAL A 105 3.18 -12.68 -17.60
C VAL A 105 4.39 -13.53 -17.99
N LEU A 106 4.15 -14.74 -18.51
CA LEU A 106 5.24 -15.65 -18.91
C LEU A 106 6.05 -15.11 -20.08
N ARG A 107 5.41 -14.43 -21.03
CA ARG A 107 6.09 -13.79 -22.16
C ARG A 107 7.09 -12.75 -21.66
N GLU A 108 6.68 -11.91 -20.71
CA GLU A 108 7.52 -10.84 -20.18
C GLU A 108 8.63 -11.35 -19.27
N LEU A 109 8.36 -12.36 -18.45
CA LEU A 109 9.37 -13.02 -17.62
C LEU A 109 10.48 -13.67 -18.47
N ARG A 110 10.15 -14.28 -19.61
CA ARG A 110 11.15 -14.87 -20.52
C ARG A 110 12.14 -13.85 -21.06
N LYS A 111 11.74 -12.58 -21.26
CA LYS A 111 12.64 -11.52 -21.75
C LYS A 111 13.72 -11.16 -20.72
N ILE A 112 13.51 -11.52 -19.46
CA ILE A 112 14.45 -11.30 -18.37
C ILE A 112 15.04 -12.60 -17.83
N ASP A 113 15.07 -13.64 -18.66
CA ASP A 113 15.68 -14.94 -18.35
C ASP A 113 15.03 -15.65 -17.15
N ALA A 114 13.78 -15.28 -16.82
CA ALA A 114 12.96 -15.95 -15.80
C ALA A 114 11.93 -16.84 -16.49
N ALA A 115 12.13 -18.15 -16.41
CA ALA A 115 11.24 -19.15 -16.98
C ALA A 115 10.67 -20.07 -15.88
N PRO A 116 9.62 -19.65 -15.15
CA PRO A 116 9.00 -20.49 -14.13
C PRO A 116 8.31 -21.70 -14.75
N GLU A 117 8.35 -22.84 -14.05
CA GLU A 117 7.42 -23.94 -14.28
C GLU A 117 6.02 -23.50 -13.86
N VAL A 118 5.01 -23.81 -14.67
CA VAL A 118 3.64 -23.31 -14.48
C VAL A 118 2.68 -24.47 -14.36
N SER A 119 1.92 -24.51 -13.27
CA SER A 119 0.85 -25.49 -13.04
C SER A 119 -0.48 -24.79 -12.77
N PRO A 120 -1.60 -25.25 -13.35
CA PRO A 120 -2.91 -24.68 -13.04
C PRO A 120 -3.32 -24.95 -11.59
N VAL A 121 -4.02 -24.01 -10.99
CA VAL A 121 -4.52 -24.10 -9.61
C VAL A 121 -6.04 -23.91 -9.61
N ALA A 122 -6.77 -24.93 -9.15
CA ALA A 122 -8.22 -24.94 -9.11
C ALA A 122 -8.76 -24.21 -7.86
N ARG A 123 -8.56 -22.90 -7.77
CA ARG A 123 -9.10 -22.05 -6.71
C ARG A 123 -10.19 -21.13 -7.26
N ARG A 124 -11.33 -21.06 -6.55
CA ARG A 124 -12.45 -20.15 -6.88
C ARG A 124 -12.37 -18.81 -6.15
N TRP A 125 -11.58 -18.77 -5.08
CA TRP A 125 -11.33 -17.57 -4.29
C TRP A 125 -9.94 -17.62 -3.65
N VAL A 126 -9.46 -16.47 -3.22
CA VAL A 126 -8.27 -16.30 -2.40
C VAL A 126 -8.50 -15.18 -1.39
N LEU A 127 -8.00 -15.33 -0.17
CA LEU A 127 -7.98 -14.23 0.80
C LEU A 127 -6.72 -13.40 0.55
N VAL A 128 -6.88 -12.08 0.41
CA VAL A 128 -5.78 -11.13 0.29
C VAL A 128 -5.71 -10.32 1.59
N LEU A 129 -4.54 -10.27 2.20
CA LEU A 129 -4.31 -9.42 3.37
C LEU A 129 -4.19 -7.98 2.89
N ASP A 130 -5.13 -7.12 3.30
CA ASP A 130 -5.08 -5.68 3.02
C ASP A 130 -5.25 -4.84 4.30
N PHE A 131 -4.71 -3.62 4.25
CA PHE A 131 -4.89 -2.65 5.32
C PHE A 131 -6.09 -1.77 5.00
N ASN A 132 -7.06 -1.70 5.91
CA ASN A 132 -8.16 -0.76 5.84
C ASN A 132 -7.72 0.56 6.46
N TYR A 133 -7.50 1.58 5.63
CA TYR A 133 -7.02 2.89 6.09
C TYR A 133 -8.08 3.67 6.84
N THR A 134 -9.36 3.41 6.54
CA THR A 134 -10.48 4.09 7.22
C THR A 134 -10.57 3.66 8.68
N ASP A 135 -10.38 2.36 8.94
CA ASP A 135 -10.50 1.78 10.28
C ASP A 135 -9.14 1.58 10.99
N GLY A 136 -8.04 1.67 10.26
CA GLY A 136 -6.68 1.50 10.76
C GLY A 136 -6.35 0.05 11.14
N THR A 137 -6.89 -0.92 10.41
CA THR A 137 -6.80 -2.36 10.74
C THR A 137 -6.45 -3.22 9.54
N TRP A 138 -5.64 -4.26 9.77
CA TRP A 138 -5.44 -5.35 8.81
C TRP A 138 -6.70 -6.22 8.71
N ARG A 139 -7.04 -6.65 7.50
CA ARG A 139 -8.15 -7.58 7.25
C ARG A 139 -7.83 -8.51 6.09
N TRP A 140 -8.49 -9.66 6.10
CA TRP A 140 -8.54 -10.56 4.95
C TRP A 140 -9.71 -10.18 4.06
N ARG A 141 -9.42 -9.80 2.82
CA ARG A 141 -10.43 -9.56 1.78
C ARG A 141 -10.57 -10.78 0.89
N ASN A 142 -11.79 -11.27 0.74
CA ASN A 142 -12.08 -12.34 -0.21
C ASN A 142 -12.09 -11.80 -1.64
N VAL A 143 -11.28 -12.40 -2.50
CA VAL A 143 -11.18 -12.10 -3.94
C VAL A 143 -11.63 -13.32 -4.74
N THR A 144 -12.63 -13.12 -5.60
CA THR A 144 -13.06 -14.15 -6.55
C THR A 144 -12.00 -14.34 -7.63
N VAL A 145 -11.63 -15.60 -7.85
CA VAL A 145 -10.63 -16.02 -8.83
C VAL A 145 -11.33 -16.54 -10.08
N VAL A 146 -10.94 -16.03 -11.24
CA VAL A 146 -11.37 -16.53 -12.55
C VAL A 146 -10.55 -17.78 -12.91
N ARG A 147 -9.23 -17.68 -12.84
CA ARG A 147 -8.25 -18.74 -13.09
C ARG A 147 -7.01 -18.52 -12.22
N GLY A 148 -6.29 -19.58 -11.88
CA GLY A 148 -5.10 -19.50 -11.03
C GLY A 148 -3.96 -20.37 -11.55
N TRP A 149 -2.73 -19.94 -11.28
CA TRP A 149 -1.51 -20.66 -11.64
C TRP A 149 -0.49 -20.59 -10.51
N GLU A 150 0.17 -21.72 -10.28
CA GLU A 150 1.37 -21.84 -9.46
C GLU A 150 2.59 -21.71 -10.36
N LEU A 151 3.52 -20.84 -9.98
CA LEU A 151 4.77 -20.61 -10.67
C LEU A 151 5.92 -21.04 -9.76
N LYS A 152 6.76 -21.96 -10.24
CA LYS A 152 7.98 -22.41 -9.55
C LYS A 152 9.21 -21.97 -10.29
N TRP A 153 10.12 -21.27 -9.61
CA TRP A 153 11.38 -20.81 -10.20
C TRP A 153 12.44 -20.64 -9.10
N ASN A 154 13.63 -21.22 -9.30
CA ASN A 154 14.75 -21.13 -8.35
C ASN A 154 14.36 -21.40 -6.89
N ASN A 155 13.67 -22.53 -6.65
CA ASN A 155 13.18 -22.93 -5.32
C ASN A 155 12.17 -21.95 -4.67
N GLN A 156 11.61 -21.02 -5.44
CA GLN A 156 10.54 -20.13 -5.01
C GLN A 156 9.22 -20.55 -5.64
N THR A 157 8.15 -20.38 -4.88
CA THR A 157 6.77 -20.57 -5.34
C THR A 157 6.04 -19.25 -5.23
N ALA A 158 5.37 -18.84 -6.32
CA ALA A 158 4.46 -17.71 -6.33
C ALA A 158 3.16 -18.11 -7.04
N TYR A 159 2.06 -17.48 -6.66
CA TYR A 159 0.77 -17.71 -7.30
C TYR A 159 0.35 -16.48 -8.09
N VAL A 160 -0.23 -16.70 -9.26
CA VAL A 160 -0.88 -15.64 -10.04
C VAL A 160 -2.34 -16.03 -10.19
N PHE A 161 -3.24 -15.14 -9.76
CA PHE A 161 -4.67 -15.33 -9.88
C PHE A 161 -5.26 -14.28 -10.80
N GLN A 162 -5.88 -14.73 -11.89
CA GLN A 162 -6.71 -13.84 -12.71
C GLN A 162 -7.94 -13.44 -11.89
N ALA A 163 -8.13 -12.15 -11.69
CA ALA A 163 -9.23 -11.57 -10.92
C ALA A 163 -9.76 -10.32 -11.62
N GLN A 164 -10.97 -9.90 -11.25
CA GLN A 164 -11.63 -8.71 -11.82
C GLN A 164 -11.11 -7.41 -11.19
N ILE A 165 -9.79 -7.26 -11.06
CA ILE A 165 -9.19 -6.00 -10.58
C ILE A 165 -9.35 -4.92 -11.66
N LYS A 166 -9.66 -3.70 -11.23
CA LYS A 166 -9.99 -2.60 -12.15
C LYS A 166 -8.75 -1.99 -12.78
N LYS A 167 -7.68 -1.87 -12.00
CA LYS A 167 -6.40 -1.27 -12.39
C LYS A 167 -5.24 -2.17 -11.95
N SER A 168 -4.22 -2.31 -12.80
CA SER A 168 -2.93 -2.92 -12.43
C SER A 168 -2.10 -1.95 -11.59
N LEU A 169 -1.03 -2.45 -10.98
CA LEU A 169 -0.11 -1.62 -10.20
C LEU A 169 0.42 -0.43 -11.00
N GLY A 170 0.93 -0.65 -12.21
CA GLY A 170 1.46 0.44 -13.03
C GLY A 170 0.41 1.47 -13.45
N GLU A 171 -0.85 1.07 -13.65
CA GLU A 171 -1.95 2.03 -13.83
C GLU A 171 -2.21 2.82 -12.55
N MET A 172 -2.16 2.17 -11.39
CA MET A 172 -2.37 2.81 -10.08
C MET A 172 -1.25 3.78 -9.72
N VAL A 173 0.01 3.45 -10.03
CA VAL A 173 1.17 4.33 -9.83
C VAL A 173 1.01 5.62 -10.63
N LYS A 174 0.61 5.52 -11.91
CA LYS A 174 0.33 6.71 -12.74
C LYS A 174 -0.77 7.58 -12.13
N ILE A 175 -1.86 6.96 -11.68
CA ILE A 175 -2.96 7.69 -11.00
C ILE A 175 -2.47 8.32 -9.69
N ASN A 176 -1.63 7.64 -8.93
CA ASN A 176 -1.04 8.17 -7.69
C ASN A 176 -0.24 9.44 -7.95
N ASP A 177 0.60 9.44 -8.98
CA ASP A 177 1.46 10.58 -9.32
C ASP A 177 0.61 11.78 -9.74
N GLU A 178 -0.38 11.57 -10.62
CA GLU A 178 -1.30 12.62 -11.05
C GLU A 178 -2.16 13.17 -9.91
N LEU A 179 -2.66 12.31 -9.02
CA LEU A 179 -3.42 12.73 -7.84
C LEU A 179 -2.54 13.46 -6.82
N SER A 180 -1.30 13.00 -6.63
CA SER A 180 -0.35 13.65 -5.75
C SER A 180 -0.02 15.06 -6.24
N GLU A 181 0.22 15.22 -7.55
CA GLU A 181 0.40 16.54 -8.14
C GLU A 181 -0.87 17.40 -7.98
N ALA A 182 -2.03 16.88 -8.37
CA ALA A 182 -3.28 17.62 -8.32
C ALA A 182 -3.66 18.07 -6.89
N PHE A 183 -3.47 17.21 -5.89
CA PHE A 183 -3.91 17.49 -4.52
C PHE A 183 -2.85 18.15 -3.65
N LEU A 184 -1.59 17.75 -3.76
CA LEU A 184 -0.53 18.21 -2.85
C LEU A 184 0.24 19.42 -3.41
N ILE A 185 0.37 19.52 -4.73
CA ILE A 185 1.09 20.62 -5.40
C ILE A 185 0.10 21.68 -5.90
N ARG A 186 -0.81 21.29 -6.81
CA ARG A 186 -1.78 22.20 -7.42
C ARG A 186 -2.96 22.56 -6.50
N ARG A 187 -3.17 21.78 -5.43
CA ARG A 187 -4.21 21.98 -4.41
C ARG A 187 -5.63 22.08 -4.99
N GLU A 188 -5.93 21.29 -6.02
CA GLU A 188 -7.25 21.22 -6.66
C GLU A 188 -8.35 20.84 -5.66
N LEU A 189 -8.02 20.03 -4.64
CA LEU A 189 -8.84 19.83 -3.45
C LEU A 189 -8.10 20.29 -2.20
N LYS A 190 -8.75 21.16 -1.41
CA LYS A 190 -8.21 21.62 -0.13
C LYS A 190 -8.24 20.51 0.92
N ASN A 191 -7.29 20.57 1.85
CA ASN A 191 -7.21 19.73 3.05
C ASN A 191 -6.98 18.23 2.77
N ILE A 192 -6.40 17.92 1.60
CA ILE A 192 -5.79 16.62 1.33
C ILE A 192 -4.37 16.63 1.89
N THR A 193 -3.99 15.55 2.54
CA THR A 193 -2.73 15.44 3.31
C THR A 193 -1.88 14.26 2.90
N ALA A 194 -2.47 13.27 2.21
CA ALA A 194 -1.76 12.10 1.70
C ALA A 194 -2.49 11.49 0.51
N VAL A 195 -1.74 10.90 -0.40
CA VAL A 195 -2.20 10.04 -1.49
C VAL A 195 -1.30 8.80 -1.47
N ALA A 196 -1.88 7.61 -1.49
CA ALA A 196 -1.12 6.36 -1.52
C ALA A 196 -1.86 5.28 -2.31
N VAL A 197 -1.09 4.35 -2.88
CA VAL A 197 -1.59 3.13 -3.54
C VAL A 197 -1.21 1.92 -2.71
N TYR A 198 -2.12 0.95 -2.64
CA TYR A 198 -1.88 -0.35 -2.05
C TYR A 198 -2.81 -1.36 -2.70
N ALA A 199 -2.27 -2.52 -3.07
CA ALA A 199 -2.98 -3.54 -3.84
C ALA A 199 -3.70 -2.97 -5.09
N ASP A 200 -5.04 -2.95 -5.08
CA ASP A 200 -5.93 -2.47 -6.14
C ASP A 200 -6.72 -1.20 -5.72
N LYS A 201 -6.22 -0.45 -4.73
CA LYS A 201 -6.92 0.68 -4.10
C LYS A 201 -6.05 1.94 -3.98
N ILE A 202 -6.73 3.08 -3.86
CA ILE A 202 -6.13 4.37 -3.50
C ILE A 202 -6.60 4.77 -2.10
N ALA A 203 -5.66 5.14 -1.23
CA ALA A 203 -5.93 5.76 0.06
C ALA A 203 -5.70 7.27 -0.05
N ILE A 204 -6.69 8.05 0.38
CA ILE A 204 -6.61 9.51 0.45
C ILE A 204 -6.74 9.96 1.90
N GLY A 205 -5.69 10.61 2.39
CA GLY A 205 -5.69 11.25 3.71
C GLY A 205 -6.30 12.64 3.63
N THR A 206 -7.14 13.00 4.60
CA THR A 206 -7.67 14.37 4.74
C THR A 206 -7.67 14.84 6.18
N SER A 207 -7.45 16.16 6.37
CA SER A 207 -7.62 16.83 7.66
C SER A 207 -9.05 17.32 7.92
N ASN A 208 -9.97 17.18 6.94
CA ASN A 208 -11.39 17.49 7.13
C ASN A 208 -12.09 16.33 7.84
N GLY A 209 -12.35 16.50 9.13
CA GLY A 209 -13.07 15.51 9.91
C GLY A 209 -13.02 15.81 11.40
N THR A 210 -13.66 14.94 12.15
CA THR A 210 -13.70 14.99 13.61
C THR A 210 -12.74 13.96 14.20
N ALA A 211 -11.91 14.37 15.16
CA ALA A 211 -11.08 13.46 15.95
C ALA A 211 -11.67 13.29 17.35
N THR A 212 -11.90 12.03 17.75
CA THR A 212 -12.33 11.66 19.11
C THR A 212 -11.36 10.63 19.66
N ASN A 213 -10.73 10.91 20.80
CA ASN A 213 -9.79 10.00 21.47
C ASN A 213 -8.65 9.48 20.56
N GLY A 214 -8.14 10.32 19.66
CA GLY A 214 -7.06 9.96 18.74
C GLY A 214 -7.49 9.14 17.52
N LYS A 215 -8.77 8.78 17.41
CA LYS A 215 -9.37 8.20 16.20
C LYS A 215 -10.12 9.28 15.45
N GLY A 216 -9.74 9.52 14.21
CA GLY A 216 -10.40 10.51 13.37
C GLY A 216 -11.30 9.88 12.33
N LYS A 217 -12.36 10.59 11.98
CA LYS A 217 -13.28 10.20 10.91
C LYS A 217 -13.43 11.36 9.93
N PRO A 218 -13.20 11.13 8.63
CA PRO A 218 -13.44 12.16 7.62
C PRO A 218 -14.90 12.58 7.56
N ASP A 219 -15.15 13.85 7.24
CA ASP A 219 -16.50 14.34 7.01
C ASP A 219 -17.12 13.66 5.79
N HIS A 220 -18.38 13.23 5.88
CA HIS A 220 -19.07 12.53 4.80
C HIS A 220 -19.05 13.32 3.48
N LYS A 221 -19.28 14.64 3.54
CA LYS A 221 -19.23 15.54 2.37
C LYS A 221 -17.84 15.58 1.73
N THR A 222 -16.77 15.47 2.52
CA THR A 222 -15.40 15.41 2.01
C THR A 222 -15.14 14.07 1.31
N ILE A 223 -15.59 12.96 1.90
CA ILE A 223 -15.47 11.62 1.30
C ILE A 223 -16.12 11.59 -0.08
N GLU A 224 -17.37 12.05 -0.19
CA GLU A 224 -18.10 12.04 -1.46
C GLU A 224 -17.45 12.92 -2.52
N ARG A 225 -16.99 14.13 -2.13
CA ARG A 225 -16.27 15.02 -3.05
C ARG A 225 -14.99 14.39 -3.61
N ILE A 226 -14.19 13.73 -2.77
CA ILE A 226 -12.96 13.04 -3.19
C ILE A 226 -13.29 11.89 -4.14
N ARG A 227 -14.26 11.05 -3.76
CA ARG A 227 -14.70 9.91 -4.58
C ARG A 227 -15.23 10.36 -5.93
N GLU A 228 -16.03 11.42 -5.95
CA GLU A 228 -16.59 11.97 -7.20
C GLU A 228 -15.49 12.52 -8.10
N TYR A 229 -14.53 13.27 -7.55
CA TYR A 229 -13.39 13.78 -8.30
C TYR A 229 -12.61 12.64 -8.98
N ILE A 230 -12.25 11.60 -8.20
CA ILE A 230 -11.47 10.47 -8.72
C ILE A 230 -12.30 9.68 -9.74
N ARG A 231 -13.58 9.43 -9.46
CA ARG A 231 -14.47 8.69 -10.37
C ARG A 231 -14.60 9.38 -11.73
N LYS A 232 -14.76 10.71 -11.75
CA LYS A 232 -14.89 11.49 -13.00
C LYS A 232 -13.65 11.39 -13.90
N ARG A 233 -12.45 11.25 -13.33
CA ARG A 233 -11.19 11.21 -14.09
C ARG A 233 -10.71 9.79 -14.41
N TYR A 234 -10.88 8.87 -13.46
CA TYR A 234 -10.21 7.56 -13.49
C TYR A 234 -11.16 6.37 -13.55
N GLY A 235 -12.48 6.62 -13.50
CA GLY A 235 -13.53 5.61 -13.52
C GLY A 235 -13.68 4.88 -12.19
N ASP A 236 -13.98 3.58 -12.25
CA ASP A 236 -14.27 2.75 -11.07
C ASP A 236 -12.99 2.30 -10.32
N VAL A 237 -12.26 3.26 -9.78
CA VAL A 237 -11.14 3.00 -8.84
C VAL A 237 -11.69 2.90 -7.42
N ILE A 238 -11.18 1.94 -6.65
CA ILE A 238 -11.56 1.79 -5.23
C ILE A 238 -10.81 2.83 -4.42
N VAL A 239 -11.56 3.72 -3.75
CA VAL A 239 -11.01 4.82 -2.94
C VAL A 239 -11.40 4.65 -1.47
N GLU A 240 -10.39 4.52 -0.62
CA GLU A 240 -10.52 4.62 0.82
C GLU A 240 -10.10 6.03 1.27
N VAL A 241 -10.94 6.69 2.08
CA VAL A 241 -10.67 8.04 2.58
C VAL A 241 -10.55 7.95 4.09
N TYR A 242 -9.44 8.43 4.63
CA TYR A 242 -9.14 8.33 6.05
C TYR A 242 -8.74 9.68 6.63
N TYR A 243 -8.99 9.86 7.92
CA TYR A 243 -8.65 11.09 8.60
C TYR A 243 -7.19 11.04 9.00
N THR A 244 -6.44 12.07 8.66
CA THR A 244 -5.10 12.25 9.19
C THR A 244 -4.90 13.73 9.55
N PRO A 245 -4.72 14.05 10.84
CA PRO A 245 -4.57 15.42 11.29
C PRO A 245 -3.22 15.93 10.81
N GLY A 246 -3.22 16.75 9.76
CA GLY A 246 -2.11 17.58 9.31
C GLY A 246 -0.73 16.98 9.59
N ALA A 247 -0.42 15.85 8.95
CA ALA A 247 0.98 15.53 8.72
C ALA A 247 1.50 16.54 7.69
N THR A 248 2.70 17.06 7.89
CA THR A 248 3.52 17.59 6.79
C THR A 248 3.38 16.61 5.63
N PRO A 249 3.03 17.05 4.40
CA PRO A 249 2.82 16.12 3.30
C PRO A 249 4.04 15.23 3.20
N VAL A 250 3.85 13.94 3.50
CA VAL A 250 4.84 12.94 3.16
C VAL A 250 4.67 12.80 1.66
N ILE A 251 5.44 13.60 0.91
CA ILE A 251 5.78 13.23 -0.46
C ILE A 251 6.42 11.86 -0.26
N GLY A 252 5.69 10.80 -0.61
CA GLY A 252 6.32 9.52 -0.80
C GLY A 252 7.43 9.80 -1.78
N MET A 253 8.66 9.83 -1.28
CA MET A 253 9.81 9.70 -2.13
C MET A 253 9.59 8.33 -2.75
N ALA A 254 9.04 8.32 -3.96
CA ALA A 254 9.38 7.30 -4.92
C ALA A 254 10.90 7.25 -4.83
N GLY A 255 11.38 6.20 -4.15
CA GLY A 255 12.80 5.97 -3.98
C GLY A 255 13.35 6.03 -5.37
N GLY A 256 14.21 7.03 -5.59
CA GLY A 256 15.20 6.85 -6.59
C GLY A 256 16.00 5.60 -6.23
#